data_AF-A0A5P2C5G4-F1
#
_entry.id   AF-A0A5P2C5G4-F1
#
_cell.length_a   1.000
_cell.length_b   1.000
_cell.length_c   1.000
_cell.angle_alpha   90.00
_cell.angle_beta   90.00
_cell.angle_gamma   90.00
#
_symmetry.space_group_name_H-M   'P 1'
#
loop_
_entity.id
_entity.type
_entity.pdbx_description
1 polymer ?
#
loop_
_entity_poly.entity_id
_entity_poly.type
_entity_poly.pdbx_seq_one_letter_code
_entity_poly.pdbx_strand_id
1 'polypeptide(L)'
;MSASPHSTNSVPGSHCSSCGTSYEDQPEGWPRTCADCGAVTYRNPLPVAVALQPVYDTQGTGLVVITRTIAPARGGIALPGGFIDDREDWRDATVRELKEETGIGAESRDVRLVDAMSATDGHLLLFGLLPARPAADLPQSAPTDETEGRHLLRRPEELAFPLHTLAARAWFEGRY
;
A
#
# COMPACT_ATOMS: atom_id res chain seq x y z
N MET A 1 15.02 -0.61 -43.36
CA MET A 1 14.29 -1.43 -42.39
C MET A 1 13.18 -0.56 -41.82
N SER A 2 11.93 -0.80 -42.20
CA SER A 2 10.79 0.01 -41.78
C SER A 2 10.53 -0.18 -40.30
N ALA A 3 10.62 0.90 -39.53
CA ALA A 3 10.14 0.92 -38.16
C ALA A 3 8.63 0.66 -38.18
N SER A 4 8.21 -0.45 -37.58
CA SER A 4 6.79 -0.71 -37.32
C SER A 4 6.33 0.28 -36.24
N PRO A 5 5.21 1.00 -36.44
CA PRO A 5 4.67 1.86 -35.41
C PRO A 5 4.10 0.96 -34.31
N HIS A 6 4.76 0.86 -33.16
CA HIS A 6 4.13 0.29 -31.98
C HIS A 6 2.99 1.22 -31.58
N SER A 7 1.75 0.76 -31.78
CA SER A 7 0.55 1.42 -31.26
C SER A 7 0.71 1.57 -29.76
N THR A 8 0.78 2.80 -29.28
CA THR A 8 0.92 3.17 -27.86
C THR A 8 -0.37 3.02 -27.07
N ASN A 9 -1.39 2.35 -27.63
CA ASN A 9 -2.72 2.20 -27.02
C ASN A 9 -2.97 0.76 -26.55
N SER A 10 -2.06 0.22 -25.73
CA SER A 10 -2.35 -1.03 -25.01
C SER A 10 -3.36 -0.74 -23.89
N VAL A 11 -4.53 -1.36 -23.95
CA VAL A 11 -5.56 -1.26 -22.90
C VAL A 11 -5.43 -2.48 -21.98
N PRO A 12 -5.13 -2.32 -20.67
CA PRO A 12 -5.04 -3.44 -19.74
C PRO A 12 -6.34 -4.27 -19.69
N GLY A 13 -6.21 -5.59 -19.81
CA GLY A 13 -7.36 -6.50 -19.81
C GLY A 13 -8.19 -6.51 -21.10
N SER A 14 -7.63 -6.03 -22.22
CA SER A 14 -8.24 -6.11 -23.57
C SER A 14 -8.27 -7.52 -24.17
N HIS A 15 -7.45 -8.44 -23.65
CA HIS A 15 -7.34 -9.81 -24.13
C HIS A 15 -7.41 -10.80 -22.96
N CYS A 16 -7.86 -12.03 -23.24
CA CYS A 16 -7.87 -13.12 -22.28
C CYS A 16 -6.45 -13.48 -21.84
N SER A 17 -6.18 -13.47 -20.54
CA SER A 17 -4.87 -13.83 -19.99
C SER A 17 -4.51 -15.31 -20.15
N SER A 18 -5.50 -16.18 -20.45
CA SER A 18 -5.28 -17.62 -20.63
C SER A 18 -4.91 -18.01 -22.06
N CYS A 19 -5.55 -17.43 -23.08
CA CYS A 19 -5.35 -17.83 -24.48
C CYS A 19 -5.04 -16.67 -25.44
N GLY A 20 -5.11 -15.41 -25.00
CA GLY A 20 -4.82 -14.24 -25.82
C GLY A 20 -5.98 -13.76 -26.71
N THR A 21 -7.16 -14.38 -26.66
CA THR A 21 -8.32 -13.93 -27.45
C THR A 21 -8.79 -12.55 -27.02
N SER A 22 -9.02 -11.65 -27.98
CA SER A 22 -9.51 -10.29 -27.74
C SER A 22 -10.92 -10.28 -27.15
N TYR A 23 -11.20 -9.28 -26.31
CA TYR A 23 -12.53 -9.00 -25.75
C TYR A 23 -13.31 -7.93 -26.54
N GLU A 24 -12.86 -7.51 -27.73
CA GLU A 24 -13.46 -6.42 -28.53
C GLU A 24 -14.99 -6.52 -28.71
N ASP A 25 -15.54 -7.74 -28.79
CA ASP A 25 -16.98 -8.00 -28.99
C ASP A 25 -17.74 -8.40 -27.70
N GLN A 26 -17.14 -8.22 -26.52
CA GLN A 26 -17.73 -8.65 -25.24
C GLN A 26 -18.38 -7.49 -24.48
N PRO A 27 -19.45 -7.76 -23.68
CA PRO A 27 -20.11 -6.73 -22.89
C PRO A 27 -19.14 -5.98 -21.98
N GLU A 28 -19.37 -4.68 -21.83
CA GLU A 28 -18.63 -3.85 -20.88
C GLU A 28 -18.82 -4.36 -19.44
N GLY A 29 -17.75 -4.31 -18.64
CA GLY A 29 -17.77 -4.74 -17.24
C GLY A 29 -16.93 -5.99 -16.93
N TRP A 30 -17.01 -6.41 -15.67
CA TRP A 30 -16.30 -7.56 -15.10
C TRP A 30 -17.27 -8.35 -14.19
N PRO A 31 -17.12 -9.68 -14.05
CA PRO A 31 -16.13 -10.53 -14.72
C PRO A 31 -16.41 -10.74 -16.21
N ARG A 32 -15.39 -11.16 -16.96
CA ARG A 32 -15.48 -11.47 -18.40
C ARG A 32 -15.24 -12.96 -18.62
N THR A 33 -16.02 -13.58 -19.49
CA THR A 33 -15.85 -14.99 -19.89
C THR A 33 -15.32 -15.05 -21.31
N CYS A 34 -14.13 -15.63 -21.52
CA CYS A 34 -13.56 -15.77 -22.85
C CYS A 34 -14.45 -16.64 -23.76
N ALA A 35 -14.82 -16.13 -24.94
CA ALA A 35 -15.66 -16.86 -25.89
C ALA A 35 -14.95 -18.07 -26.53
N ASP A 36 -13.62 -18.11 -26.49
CA ASP A 36 -12.81 -19.16 -27.11
C ASP A 36 -12.45 -20.28 -26.11
N CYS A 37 -11.74 -19.94 -25.03
CA CYS A 37 -11.30 -20.95 -24.05
C CYS A 37 -12.23 -21.12 -22.83
N GLY A 38 -13.28 -20.31 -22.71
CA GLY A 38 -14.22 -20.35 -21.58
C GLY A 38 -13.68 -19.81 -20.24
N ALA A 39 -12.42 -19.34 -20.19
CA ALA A 39 -11.83 -18.82 -18.96
C ALA A 39 -12.54 -17.55 -18.46
N VAL A 40 -12.78 -17.47 -17.15
CA VAL A 40 -13.37 -16.30 -16.49
C VAL A 40 -12.28 -15.44 -15.87
N THR A 41 -12.25 -14.16 -16.23
CA THR A 41 -11.31 -13.16 -15.71
C THR A 41 -12.06 -12.16 -14.83
N TYR A 42 -11.51 -11.87 -13.66
CA TYR A 42 -12.03 -10.88 -12.72
C TYR A 42 -11.11 -9.66 -12.68
N ARG A 43 -11.67 -8.49 -12.36
CA ARG A 43 -10.89 -7.31 -11.97
C ARG A 43 -11.13 -7.06 -10.49
N ASN A 44 -10.19 -7.54 -9.67
CA ASN A 44 -10.24 -7.40 -8.22
C ASN A 44 -9.43 -6.18 -7.78
N PRO A 45 -9.76 -5.58 -6.63
CA PRO A 45 -8.89 -4.58 -6.01
C PRO A 45 -7.50 -5.15 -5.71
N LEU A 46 -6.47 -4.32 -5.83
CA LEU A 46 -5.12 -4.67 -5.42
C LEU A 46 -4.98 -4.44 -3.90
N PRO A 47 -4.60 -5.46 -3.12
CA PRO A 47 -4.44 -5.31 -1.68
C PRO A 47 -3.12 -4.60 -1.33
N VAL A 48 -3.20 -3.69 -0.35
CA VAL A 48 -2.08 -2.90 0.17
C VAL A 48 -2.08 -3.00 1.69
N ALA A 49 -0.94 -3.32 2.30
CA ALA A 49 -0.77 -3.33 3.74
C ALA A 49 -0.12 -2.02 4.21
N VAL A 50 -0.67 -1.40 5.25
CA VAL A 50 -0.19 -0.11 5.79
C VAL A 50 0.05 -0.21 7.28
N ALA A 51 1.24 0.17 7.73
CA ALA A 51 1.67 0.09 9.12
C ALA A 51 1.37 1.38 9.89
N LEU A 52 0.68 1.25 11.03
CA LEU A 52 0.64 2.25 12.08
C LEU A 52 1.58 1.78 13.20
N GLN A 53 2.76 2.40 13.30
CA GLN A 53 3.71 2.14 14.37
C GLN A 53 3.74 3.33 15.35
N PRO A 54 3.07 3.23 16.52
CA PRO A 54 3.18 4.22 17.56
C PRO A 54 4.55 4.20 18.22
N VAL A 55 5.06 5.38 18.53
CA VAL A 55 6.35 5.58 19.18
C VAL A 55 6.21 6.67 20.22
N TYR A 56 6.72 6.43 21.43
CA TYR A 56 6.66 7.40 22.52
C TYR A 56 8.06 7.82 23.00
N ASP A 57 8.15 9.07 23.42
CA ASP A 57 9.30 9.67 24.08
C ASP A 57 8.86 10.74 25.07
N THR A 58 9.78 11.60 25.51
CA THR A 58 9.50 12.69 26.46
C THR A 58 8.55 13.75 25.91
N GLN A 59 8.30 13.79 24.60
CA GLN A 59 7.33 14.70 23.97
C GLN A 59 5.95 14.06 23.79
N GLY A 60 5.77 12.80 24.18
CA GLY A 60 4.52 12.05 24.05
C GLY A 60 4.57 11.01 22.93
N THR A 61 3.41 10.50 22.54
CA THR A 61 3.28 9.44 21.50
C THR A 61 3.01 10.05 20.13
N GLY A 62 3.71 9.57 19.10
CA GLY A 62 3.46 9.88 17.70
C GLY A 62 3.43 8.62 16.84
N LEU A 63 3.13 8.78 15.55
CA LEU A 63 3.19 7.70 14.55
C LEU A 63 4.44 7.83 13.69
N VAL A 64 5.06 6.70 13.35
CA VAL A 64 6.10 6.66 12.31
C VAL A 64 5.47 6.99 10.96
N VAL A 65 6.10 7.93 10.24
CA VAL A 65 5.80 8.28 8.85
C VAL A 65 7.10 8.38 8.05
N ILE A 66 7.01 8.19 6.74
CA ILE A 66 8.12 8.27 5.80
C ILE A 66 7.94 9.41 4.81
N THR A 67 9.05 9.88 4.24
CA THR A 67 9.06 10.79 3.09
C THR A 67 9.36 9.99 1.83
N ARG A 68 8.44 9.95 0.87
CA ARG A 68 8.53 9.09 -0.33
C ARG A 68 9.56 9.58 -1.34
N THR A 69 10.40 8.70 -1.89
CA THR A 69 11.29 9.00 -3.02
C THR A 69 10.78 8.44 -4.34
N ILE A 70 9.66 7.73 -4.37
CA ILE A 70 9.11 7.10 -5.59
C ILE A 70 7.70 7.62 -5.90
N ALA A 71 7.26 7.45 -7.16
CA ALA A 71 5.89 7.74 -7.56
C ALA A 71 4.94 6.61 -7.10
N PRO A 72 3.64 6.89 -6.85
CA PRO A 72 3.00 8.22 -6.85
C PRO A 72 3.42 9.08 -5.64
N ALA A 73 3.13 10.39 -5.70
CA ALA A 73 3.34 11.34 -4.60
C ALA A 73 4.78 11.41 -4.03
N ARG A 74 5.78 11.40 -4.91
CA ARG A 74 7.19 11.65 -4.57
C ARG A 74 7.33 12.96 -3.78
N GLY A 75 8.09 12.93 -2.70
CA GLY A 75 8.29 14.03 -1.75
C GLY A 75 7.17 14.18 -0.71
N GLY A 76 6.08 13.41 -0.83
CA GLY A 76 4.98 13.42 0.12
C GLY A 76 5.25 12.58 1.36
N ILE A 77 4.59 12.94 2.47
CA ILE A 77 4.65 12.19 3.72
C ILE A 77 3.57 11.10 3.74
N ALA A 78 3.91 9.87 4.10
CA ALA A 78 2.97 8.75 4.17
C ALA A 78 3.22 7.87 5.39
N LEU A 79 2.19 7.14 5.84
CA LEU A 79 2.39 5.93 6.63
C LEU A 79 3.17 4.88 5.80
N PRO A 80 4.05 4.07 6.42
CA PRO A 80 4.75 3.00 5.72
C PRO A 80 3.79 1.95 5.17
N GLY A 81 4.04 1.43 3.99
CA GLY A 81 3.17 0.41 3.40
C GLY A 81 3.33 0.22 1.89
N GLY A 82 2.89 -0.95 1.43
CA GLY A 82 3.03 -1.38 0.04
C GLY A 82 2.13 -2.57 -0.30
N PHE A 83 2.31 -3.11 -1.50
CA PHE A 83 1.48 -4.18 -2.01
C PHE A 83 1.69 -5.48 -1.23
N ILE A 84 0.61 -6.27 -1.12
CA ILE A 84 0.69 -7.62 -0.56
C ILE A 84 1.06 -8.57 -1.69
N ASP A 85 2.14 -9.33 -1.50
CA ASP A 85 2.63 -10.26 -2.52
C ASP A 85 1.74 -11.51 -2.66
N ASP A 86 1.89 -12.22 -3.78
CA ASP A 86 1.17 -13.47 -4.02
C ASP A 86 1.50 -14.49 -2.93
N ARG A 87 0.45 -15.01 -2.28
CA ARG A 87 0.52 -15.95 -1.14
C ARG A 87 1.14 -15.38 0.15
N GLU A 88 1.25 -14.06 0.28
CA GLU A 88 1.70 -13.39 1.50
C GLU A 88 0.53 -13.12 2.47
N ASP A 89 0.72 -13.35 3.78
CA ASP A 89 -0.24 -12.88 4.80
C ASP A 89 -0.12 -11.37 4.93
N TRP A 90 -1.23 -10.66 5.02
CA TRP A 90 -1.24 -9.20 5.08
C TRP A 90 -0.46 -8.63 6.28
N ARG A 91 -0.32 -9.38 7.38
CA ARG A 91 0.49 -8.97 8.54
C ARG A 91 1.98 -9.12 8.24
N ASP A 92 2.37 -10.14 7.49
CA ASP A 92 3.75 -10.32 7.01
C ASP A 92 4.12 -9.17 6.07
N ALA A 93 3.22 -8.82 5.13
CA ALA A 93 3.38 -7.63 4.28
C ALA A 93 3.53 -6.35 5.12
N THR A 94 2.68 -6.17 6.14
CA THR A 94 2.76 -4.99 7.02
C THR A 94 4.13 -4.84 7.68
N VAL A 95 4.71 -5.92 8.22
CA VAL A 95 6.02 -5.86 8.88
C VAL A 95 7.18 -5.82 7.90
N ARG A 96 7.05 -6.43 6.72
CA ARG A 96 8.03 -6.34 5.63
C ARG A 96 8.16 -4.90 5.16
N GLU A 97 7.06 -4.27 4.77
CA GLU A 97 7.01 -2.89 4.29
C GLU A 97 7.52 -1.90 5.34
N LEU A 98 7.07 -2.06 6.61
CA LEU A 98 7.58 -1.27 7.72
C LEU A 98 9.11 -1.38 7.80
N LYS A 99 9.67 -2.59 7.70
CA LYS A 99 11.11 -2.81 7.80
C LYS A 99 11.86 -2.25 6.60
N GLU A 100 11.36 -2.46 5.38
CA GLU A 100 11.99 -2.01 4.13
C GLU A 100 12.10 -0.48 4.09
N GLU A 101 11.03 0.24 4.46
CA GLU A 101 10.98 1.70 4.37
C GLU A 101 11.55 2.44 5.59
N THR A 102 11.66 1.77 6.75
CA THR A 102 11.99 2.44 8.03
C THR A 102 13.13 1.79 8.82
N GLY A 103 13.49 0.56 8.50
CA GLY A 103 14.41 -0.30 9.25
C GLY A 103 13.82 -0.91 10.53
N ILE A 104 12.59 -0.56 10.93
CA ILE A 104 11.98 -1.03 12.19
C ILE A 104 11.54 -2.49 12.04
N GLY A 105 12.13 -3.38 12.85
CA GLY A 105 11.69 -4.78 12.95
C GLY A 105 10.49 -4.94 13.86
N ALA A 106 9.54 -5.80 13.45
CA ALA A 106 8.35 -6.20 14.18
C ALA A 106 7.95 -7.63 13.82
N GLU A 107 7.07 -8.24 14.63
CA GLU A 107 6.54 -9.59 14.41
C GLU A 107 5.11 -9.50 13.88
N SER A 108 4.78 -10.26 12.83
CA SER A 108 3.46 -10.20 12.19
C SER A 108 2.31 -10.61 13.13
N ARG A 109 2.58 -11.48 14.11
CA ARG A 109 1.60 -11.86 15.15
C ARG A 109 1.15 -10.68 16.03
N ASP A 110 1.95 -9.63 16.12
CA ASP A 110 1.66 -8.46 16.96
C ASP A 110 0.86 -7.40 16.20
N VAL A 111 0.68 -7.57 14.88
CA VAL A 111 -0.10 -6.66 14.03
C VAL A 111 -1.59 -6.91 14.23
N ARG A 112 -2.32 -5.88 14.65
CA ARG A 112 -3.78 -5.89 14.79
C ARG A 112 -4.42 -5.08 13.67
N LEU A 113 -5.39 -5.66 12.97
CA LEU A 113 -6.19 -4.92 11.98
C LEU A 113 -7.01 -3.83 12.71
N VAL A 114 -6.87 -2.58 12.27
CA VAL A 114 -7.63 -1.45 12.82
C VAL A 114 -8.61 -0.85 11.82
N ASP A 115 -8.34 -0.97 10.53
CA ASP A 115 -9.29 -0.56 9.50
C ASP A 115 -9.03 -1.27 8.16
N ALA A 116 -10.05 -1.33 7.32
CA ALA A 116 -9.99 -1.79 5.94
C ALA A 116 -10.76 -0.80 5.05
N MET A 117 -10.06 -0.11 4.16
CA MET A 117 -10.62 0.98 3.36
C MET A 117 -10.42 0.73 1.86
N SER A 118 -11.47 0.97 1.07
CA SER A 118 -11.41 0.88 -0.39
C SER A 118 -11.07 2.23 -1.00
N ALA A 119 -10.02 2.28 -1.80
CA ALA A 119 -9.70 3.43 -2.63
C ALA A 119 -10.46 3.36 -3.96
N THR A 120 -10.85 4.52 -4.49
CA THR A 120 -11.61 4.60 -5.75
C THR A 120 -10.81 4.21 -6.99
N ASP A 121 -9.49 4.13 -6.87
CA ASP A 121 -8.56 3.75 -7.94
C ASP A 121 -8.32 2.22 -8.00
N GLY A 122 -9.06 1.44 -7.21
CA GLY A 122 -9.00 -0.02 -7.25
C GLY A 122 -8.04 -0.65 -6.25
N HIS A 123 -7.68 0.05 -5.17
CA HIS A 123 -6.93 -0.54 -4.06
C HIS A 123 -7.81 -0.87 -2.86
N LEU A 124 -7.44 -1.91 -2.12
CA LEU A 124 -7.97 -2.23 -0.79
C LEU A 124 -6.84 -2.10 0.22
N LEU A 125 -6.92 -1.12 1.11
CA LEU A 125 -5.91 -0.87 2.13
C LEU A 125 -6.30 -1.56 3.43
N LEU A 126 -5.38 -2.35 3.98
CA LEU A 126 -5.47 -2.95 5.30
C LEU A 126 -4.52 -2.21 6.25
N PHE A 127 -5.08 -1.55 7.26
CA PHE A 127 -4.30 -0.80 8.24
C PHE A 127 -4.00 -1.67 9.45
N GLY A 128 -2.72 -2.00 9.65
CA GLY A 128 -2.22 -2.78 10.77
C GLY A 128 -1.61 -1.88 11.84
N LEU A 129 -2.14 -1.94 13.07
CA LEU A 129 -1.55 -1.28 14.24
C LEU A 129 -0.57 -2.21 14.95
N LEU A 130 0.63 -1.70 15.19
CA LEU A 130 1.67 -2.37 15.97
C LEU A 130 1.69 -1.88 17.42
N PRO A 131 2.27 -2.66 18.36
CA PRO A 131 2.50 -2.22 19.72
C PRO A 131 3.33 -0.94 19.78
N ALA A 132 2.96 -0.04 20.69
CA ALA A 132 3.74 1.17 20.94
C ALA A 132 5.12 0.81 21.52
N ARG A 133 6.16 1.52 21.08
CA ARG A 133 7.54 1.29 21.54
C ARG A 133 8.28 2.61 21.82
N PRO A 134 9.30 2.61 22.68
CA PRO A 134 10.03 3.83 22.98
C PRO A 134 10.91 4.24 21.79
N ALA A 135 11.03 5.55 21.54
CA ALA A 135 11.83 6.08 20.42
C ALA A 135 13.31 5.67 20.51
N ALA A 136 13.82 5.47 21.73
CA ALA A 136 15.20 5.06 22.00
C ALA A 136 15.53 3.66 21.47
N ASP A 137 14.53 2.79 21.26
CA ASP A 137 14.71 1.42 20.79
C ASP A 137 14.65 1.31 19.26
N LEU A 138 14.42 2.42 18.56
CA LEU A 138 14.36 2.42 17.10
C LEU A 138 15.76 2.50 16.49
N PRO A 139 16.01 1.80 15.37
CA PRO A 139 17.26 1.97 14.62
C PRO A 139 17.41 3.43 14.14
N GLN A 140 18.60 3.93 13.87
CA GLN A 140 18.74 5.28 13.31
C GLN A 140 17.95 5.40 11.99
N SER A 141 17.28 6.53 11.76
CA SER A 141 16.64 6.79 10.47
C SER A 141 17.71 7.00 9.40
N ALA A 142 17.57 6.31 8.28
CA ALA A 142 18.42 6.43 7.10
C ALA A 142 17.55 6.39 5.84
N PRO A 143 17.99 7.00 4.72
CA PRO A 143 17.35 6.82 3.43
C PRO A 143 17.36 5.35 3.00
N THR A 144 16.34 4.96 2.25
CA THR A 144 16.18 3.65 1.62
C THR A 144 16.03 3.84 0.11
N ASP A 145 15.81 2.75 -0.63
CA ASP A 145 15.51 2.83 -2.06
C ASP A 145 14.18 3.57 -2.34
N GLU A 146 13.28 3.63 -1.34
CA GLU A 146 11.91 4.14 -1.48
C GLU A 146 11.59 5.37 -0.62
N THR A 147 12.47 5.70 0.34
CA THR A 147 12.23 6.78 1.30
C THR A 147 13.48 7.61 1.60
N GLU A 148 13.30 8.90 1.90
CA GLU A 148 14.40 9.76 2.39
C GLU A 148 14.73 9.49 3.87
N GLY A 149 13.90 8.67 4.52
CA GLY A 149 13.93 8.36 5.94
C GLY A 149 12.55 8.52 6.58
N ARG A 150 12.54 8.44 7.92
CA ARG A 150 11.31 8.49 8.73
C ARG A 150 11.37 9.58 9.80
N HIS A 151 10.20 10.04 10.20
CA HIS A 151 10.03 10.93 11.35
C HIS A 151 8.75 10.58 12.12
N LEU A 152 8.52 11.25 13.24
CA LEU A 152 7.34 11.04 14.07
C LEU A 152 6.31 12.13 13.79
N LEU A 153 5.16 11.73 13.27
CA LEU A 153 3.97 12.55 13.19
C LEU A 153 3.39 12.70 14.60
N ARG A 154 3.28 13.93 15.12
CA ARG A 154 2.86 14.21 16.50
C ARG A 154 1.43 14.74 16.65
N ARG A 155 0.81 15.07 15.53
CA ARG A 155 -0.57 15.58 15.45
C ARG A 155 -1.19 15.09 14.14
N PRO A 156 -2.51 15.07 14.02
CA PRO A 156 -3.14 14.77 12.74
C PRO A 156 -2.75 15.85 11.71
N GLU A 157 -2.17 15.40 10.60
CA GLU A 157 -1.80 16.23 9.44
C GLU A 157 -2.29 15.56 8.16
N GLU A 158 -2.36 16.34 7.08
CA GLU A 158 -2.64 15.79 5.76
C GLU A 158 -1.41 15.03 5.24
N LEU A 159 -1.61 13.78 4.86
CA LEU A 159 -0.63 12.90 4.27
C LEU A 159 -0.83 12.81 2.75
N ALA A 160 0.20 12.32 2.06
CA ALA A 160 0.25 12.17 0.61
C ALA A 160 -0.91 11.34 0.02
N PHE A 161 -1.46 10.43 0.82
CA PHE A 161 -2.59 9.59 0.44
C PHE A 161 -3.81 9.90 1.34
N PRO A 162 -5.01 10.17 0.76
CA PRO A 162 -6.20 10.50 1.54
C PRO A 162 -6.57 9.45 2.58
N LEU A 163 -6.46 8.16 2.27
CA LEU A 163 -6.76 7.09 3.23
C LEU A 163 -5.73 7.00 4.36
N HIS A 164 -4.46 7.37 4.12
CA HIS A 164 -3.46 7.46 5.19
C HIS A 164 -3.82 8.62 6.13
N THR A 165 -4.28 9.76 5.59
CA THR A 165 -4.77 10.89 6.39
C THR A 165 -5.94 10.47 7.30
N LEU A 166 -6.91 9.70 6.76
CA LEU A 166 -8.05 9.22 7.54
C LEU A 166 -7.62 8.27 8.66
N ALA A 167 -6.72 7.32 8.38
CA ALA A 167 -6.22 6.37 9.37
C ALA A 167 -5.36 7.05 10.45
N ALA A 168 -4.46 7.97 10.08
CA ALA A 168 -3.67 8.72 11.05
C ALA A 168 -4.56 9.57 11.97
N ARG A 169 -5.55 10.28 11.39
CA ARG A 169 -6.53 11.05 12.17
C ARG A 169 -7.30 10.16 13.16
N ALA A 170 -7.77 9.01 12.70
CA ALA A 170 -8.48 8.05 13.54
C ALA A 170 -7.69 7.59 14.76
N TRP A 171 -6.40 7.33 14.56
CA TRP A 171 -5.50 6.96 15.64
C TRP A 171 -5.34 8.10 16.66
N PHE A 172 -5.12 9.34 16.20
CA PHE A 172 -5.03 10.51 17.09
C PHE A 172 -6.34 10.82 17.84
N GLU A 173 -7.49 10.45 17.27
CA GLU A 173 -8.81 10.56 17.90
C GLU A 173 -9.08 9.44 18.93
N GLY A 174 -8.18 8.45 19.07
CA GLY A 174 -8.34 7.32 19.98
C GLY A 174 -9.35 6.28 19.50
N ARG A 175 -9.63 6.21 18.19
CA ARG A 175 -10.56 5.23 17.61
C ARG A 175 -9.92 3.84 17.43
N TYR A 176 -8.59 3.76 17.47
CA TYR A 176 -7.81 2.53 17.30
C TYR A 176 -7.09 2.14 18.57
#